data_AF-A0A962R0U0-F1
#
_entry.id   AF-A0A962R0U0-F1
#
_cell.length_a   1.000
_cell.length_b   1.000
_cell.length_c   1.000
_cell.angle_alpha   90.00
_cell.angle_beta   90.00
_cell.angle_gamma   90.00
#
_symmetry.space_group_name_H-M   'P 1'
#
loop_
_entity.id
_entity.type
_entity.pdbx_description
1 polymer ?
#
loop_
_entity_poly.entity_id
_entity_poly.type
_entity_poly.pdbx_seq_one_letter_code
_entity_poly.pdbx_strand_id
1 'polypeptide(L)'
;MDIESKYQARDPWPRREGQQVVFILDARNSFEQKLLQGWIHHHTSSGSEEFKAPQVCLNLADDRRAIDSGQLVIALALPDDTLVAPLRIAWLPAADDINAGPRLRYLLFGDPRHPNARRGRKIIEAHPERMHLIAGAPDSVANLRQRFEQHHKASDTEAQREFGNFVARQAALVLDIAERRLQGGRYKVPRHVADSLLASPGFND
;
A
#
# COMPACT_ATOMS: atom_id res chain seq x y z
N MET A 1 21.45 -10.79 -6.64
CA MET A 1 21.41 -9.44 -6.07
C MET A 1 20.85 -9.55 -4.67
N ASP A 2 21.48 -8.92 -3.70
CA ASP A 2 21.11 -9.05 -2.30
C ASP A 2 19.86 -8.23 -1.97
N ILE A 3 18.89 -8.82 -1.27
CA ILE A 3 17.69 -8.12 -0.82
C ILE A 3 18.04 -6.94 0.09
N GLU A 4 19.17 -7.01 0.79
CA GLU A 4 19.67 -5.94 1.64
C GLU A 4 19.91 -4.66 0.84
N SER A 5 20.47 -4.76 -0.37
CA SER A 5 20.66 -3.61 -1.26
C SER A 5 19.34 -2.94 -1.66
N LYS A 6 18.24 -3.71 -1.76
CA LYS A 6 16.90 -3.16 -1.99
C LYS A 6 16.37 -2.43 -0.78
N TYR A 7 16.63 -2.95 0.42
CA TYR A 7 16.25 -2.28 1.66
C TYR A 7 17.03 -0.97 1.85
N GLN A 8 18.34 -0.96 1.60
CA GLN A 8 19.16 0.25 1.75
C GLN A 8 18.78 1.38 0.78
N ALA A 9 18.25 1.05 -0.40
CA ALA A 9 17.94 2.04 -1.43
C ALA A 9 16.83 3.04 -1.04
N ARG A 10 15.94 2.67 -0.11
CA ARG A 10 14.84 3.53 0.35
C ARG A 10 14.51 3.25 1.81
N ASP A 11 14.26 4.29 2.57
CA ASP A 11 13.74 4.19 3.93
C ASP A 11 12.20 4.10 3.90
N PRO A 12 11.57 3.06 4.50
CA PRO A 12 10.11 2.97 4.59
C PRO A 12 9.53 3.92 5.66
N TRP A 13 10.33 4.41 6.60
CA TRP A 13 9.87 5.26 7.68
C TRP A 13 9.55 6.67 7.18
N PRO A 14 8.36 7.20 7.48
CA PRO A 14 8.06 8.58 7.15
C PRO A 14 8.95 9.52 7.98
N ARG A 15 9.23 10.71 7.43
CA ARG A 15 9.83 11.79 8.23
C ARG A 15 8.91 12.10 9.41
N ARG A 16 9.45 12.02 10.61
CA ARG A 16 8.73 12.17 11.87
C ARG A 16 9.60 12.84 12.91
N GLU A 17 8.96 13.64 13.74
CA GLU A 17 9.51 14.36 14.90
C GLU A 17 9.03 13.69 16.20
N GLY A 18 9.16 12.36 16.27
CA GLY A 18 8.75 11.56 17.43
C GLY A 18 7.33 11.01 17.37
N GLN A 19 6.56 11.27 16.30
CA GLN A 19 5.24 10.65 16.14
C GLN A 19 5.32 9.12 16.05
N GLN A 20 4.26 8.47 16.53
CA GLN A 20 4.03 7.05 16.30
C GLN A 20 3.76 6.80 14.80
N VAL A 21 4.06 5.60 14.34
CA VAL A 21 3.82 5.19 12.95
C VAL A 21 3.04 3.88 12.96
N VAL A 22 1.96 3.82 12.18
CA VAL A 22 1.28 2.57 11.84
C VAL A 22 1.52 2.28 10.37
N PHE A 23 2.02 1.09 10.06
CA PHE A 23 2.23 0.67 8.69
C PHE A 23 1.03 -0.10 8.15
N ILE A 24 0.58 0.28 6.95
CA ILE A 24 -0.37 -0.54 6.18
C ILE A 24 0.43 -1.29 5.12
N LEU A 25 0.52 -2.61 5.25
CA LEU A 25 1.24 -3.46 4.32
C LEU A 25 0.26 -4.01 3.29
N ASP A 26 0.33 -3.52 2.05
CA ASP A 26 -0.40 -4.11 0.94
C ASP A 26 0.37 -5.31 0.40
N ALA A 27 -0.01 -6.50 0.86
CA ALA A 27 0.61 -7.76 0.52
C ALA A 27 -0.43 -8.83 0.20
N ARG A 28 -0.24 -9.53 -0.92
CA ARG A 28 -1.16 -10.56 -1.41
C ARG A 28 -0.84 -11.95 -0.87
N ASN A 29 0.39 -12.13 -0.39
CA ASN A 29 0.87 -13.40 0.13
C ASN A 29 1.91 -13.19 1.22
N SER A 30 2.17 -14.25 2.00
CA SER A 30 3.12 -14.20 3.12
C SER A 30 4.56 -13.90 2.72
N PHE A 31 4.93 -14.08 1.45
CA PHE A 31 6.27 -13.73 0.97
C PHE A 31 6.42 -12.22 0.78
N GLU A 32 5.45 -11.57 0.16
CA GLU A 32 5.41 -10.10 0.06
C GLU A 32 5.35 -9.45 1.45
N GLN A 33 4.50 -9.98 2.33
CA GLN A 33 4.41 -9.52 3.71
C GLN A 33 5.77 -9.57 4.41
N LYS A 34 6.49 -10.71 4.31
CA LYS A 34 7.83 -10.86 4.92
C LYS A 34 8.87 -9.89 4.35
N LEU A 35 8.80 -9.58 3.06
CA LEU A 35 9.70 -8.62 2.42
C LEU A 35 9.44 -7.20 2.92
N LEU A 36 8.17 -6.79 3.07
CA LEU A 36 7.82 -5.49 3.65
C LEU A 36 8.19 -5.40 5.14
N GLN A 37 7.96 -6.47 5.90
CA GLN A 37 8.38 -6.55 7.31
C GLN A 37 9.89 -6.46 7.46
N GLY A 38 10.64 -7.20 6.62
CA GLY A 38 12.10 -7.12 6.59
C GLY A 38 12.61 -5.75 6.20
N TRP A 39 11.91 -5.06 5.29
CA TRP A 39 12.23 -3.68 4.92
C TRP A 39 12.08 -2.71 6.09
N ILE A 40 10.99 -2.80 6.85
CA ILE A 40 10.79 -2.00 8.08
C ILE A 40 11.89 -2.31 9.09
N HIS A 41 12.09 -3.60 9.39
CA HIS A 41 13.07 -4.08 10.37
C HIS A 41 14.49 -3.60 10.06
N HIS A 42 14.88 -3.60 8.78
CA HIS A 42 16.21 -3.16 8.35
C HIS A 42 16.48 -1.69 8.69
N HIS A 43 15.45 -0.84 8.74
CA HIS A 43 15.57 0.58 9.08
C HIS A 43 15.17 0.89 10.52
N THR A 44 14.80 -0.12 11.32
CA THR A 44 14.56 0.07 12.74
C THR A 44 15.90 0.33 13.45
N SER A 45 16.09 1.53 14.00
CA SER A 45 17.27 1.82 14.82
C SER A 45 17.21 1.01 16.13
N SER A 46 18.31 0.32 16.46
CA SER A 46 18.41 -0.59 17.59
C SER A 46 18.07 0.13 18.90
N GLY A 47 16.98 -0.30 19.57
CA GLY A 47 16.75 0.07 20.97
C GLY A 47 15.30 -0.01 21.46
N SER A 48 14.32 0.56 20.74
CA SER A 48 12.92 0.57 21.24
C SER A 48 11.81 0.82 20.20
N GLU A 49 12.15 1.03 18.93
CA GLU A 49 11.17 1.47 17.92
C GLU A 49 10.42 0.33 17.23
N GLU A 50 10.99 -0.88 17.26
CA GLU A 50 10.41 -2.08 16.66
C GLU A 50 9.09 -2.49 17.30
N PHE A 51 8.99 -2.33 18.61
CA PHE A 51 7.78 -2.61 19.40
C PHE A 51 6.73 -1.49 19.28
N LYS A 52 7.04 -0.38 18.60
CA LYS A 52 6.22 0.85 18.59
C LYS A 52 5.52 1.16 17.27
N ALA A 53 5.70 0.33 16.23
CA ALA A 53 5.05 0.56 14.94
C ALA A 53 4.10 -0.59 14.57
N PRO A 54 2.80 -0.49 14.94
CA PRO A 54 1.80 -1.49 14.55
C PRO A 54 1.77 -1.67 13.03
N GLN A 55 1.59 -2.91 12.58
CA GLN A 55 1.58 -3.27 11.16
C GLN A 55 0.27 -3.98 10.85
N VAL A 56 -0.50 -3.43 9.92
CA VAL A 56 -1.75 -4.04 9.44
C VAL A 56 -1.53 -4.54 8.03
N CYS A 57 -1.67 -5.85 7.83
CA CYS A 57 -1.53 -6.48 6.53
C CYS A 57 -2.90 -6.53 5.85
N LEU A 58 -3.01 -5.86 4.70
CA LEU A 58 -4.21 -5.83 3.89
C LEU A 58 -3.90 -6.34 2.48
N ASN A 59 -4.93 -6.82 1.80
CA ASN A 59 -4.90 -6.99 0.35
C ASN A 59 -5.76 -5.90 -0.26
N LEU A 60 -5.15 -4.75 -0.56
CA LEU A 60 -5.87 -3.55 -1.02
C LEU A 60 -6.29 -3.64 -2.48
N ALA A 61 -5.78 -4.63 -3.21
CA ALA A 61 -6.01 -4.76 -4.65
C ALA A 61 -7.12 -5.76 -5.03
N ASP A 62 -7.81 -6.33 -4.03
CA ASP A 62 -8.96 -7.22 -4.23
C ASP A 62 -10.26 -6.53 -3.83
N ASP A 63 -10.85 -5.76 -4.77
CA ASP A 63 -12.16 -5.10 -4.60
C ASP A 63 -13.29 -6.10 -4.29
N ARG A 64 -13.08 -7.41 -4.48
CA ARG A 64 -14.11 -8.46 -4.31
C ARG A 64 -14.18 -8.99 -2.88
N ARG A 65 -13.14 -8.76 -2.07
CA ARG A 65 -13.16 -9.10 -0.65
C ARG A 65 -13.31 -7.81 0.13
N ALA A 66 -14.32 -7.74 0.98
CA ALA A 66 -14.41 -6.67 1.97
C ALA A 66 -13.06 -6.58 2.68
N ILE A 67 -12.43 -5.41 2.62
CA ILE A 67 -11.20 -5.14 3.36
C ILE A 67 -11.49 -5.50 4.81
N ASP A 68 -10.66 -6.33 5.43
CA ASP A 68 -10.81 -6.70 6.84
C ASP A 68 -10.45 -5.48 7.70
N SER A 69 -11.37 -4.53 7.73
CA SER A 69 -11.26 -3.25 8.43
C SER A 69 -11.25 -3.42 9.93
N GLY A 70 -11.55 -4.62 10.47
CA GLY A 70 -11.47 -4.90 11.90
C GLY A 70 -10.07 -4.68 12.45
N GLN A 71 -9.03 -5.13 11.73
CA GLN A 71 -7.64 -4.88 12.12
C GLN A 71 -7.28 -3.39 12.03
N LEU A 72 -7.83 -2.68 11.03
CA LEU A 72 -7.60 -1.26 10.86
C LEU A 72 -8.26 -0.44 11.96
N VAL A 73 -9.48 -0.78 12.37
CA VAL A 73 -10.21 -0.09 13.44
C VAL A 73 -9.41 -0.11 14.74
N ILE A 74 -8.84 -1.26 15.09
CA ILE A 74 -7.99 -1.39 16.29
C ILE A 74 -6.73 -0.55 16.15
N ALA A 75 -6.07 -0.58 14.99
CA ALA A 75 -4.86 0.17 14.74
C ALA A 75 -5.09 1.69 14.60
N LEU A 76 -6.31 2.13 14.31
CA LEU A 76 -6.69 3.54 14.16
C LEU A 76 -7.29 4.13 15.44
N ALA A 77 -7.34 3.36 16.53
CA ALA A 77 -7.58 3.86 17.88
C ALA A 77 -6.31 4.48 18.52
N LEU A 78 -5.24 4.64 17.73
CA LEU A 78 -4.00 5.32 18.12
C LEU A 78 -4.18 6.85 18.21
N PRO A 79 -3.23 7.57 18.85
CA PRO A 79 -3.26 9.03 18.93
C PRO A 79 -3.40 9.70 17.56
N ASP A 80 -4.07 10.85 17.52
CA ASP A 80 -4.40 11.59 16.30
C ASP A 80 -3.17 12.04 15.49
N ASP A 81 -2.04 12.25 16.14
CA ASP A 81 -0.76 12.60 15.50
C ASP A 81 -0.03 11.40 14.88
N THR A 82 -0.53 10.17 15.09
CA THR A 82 0.05 8.95 14.51
C THR A 82 0.05 9.02 13.00
N LEU A 83 1.20 8.71 12.39
CA LEU A 83 1.35 8.64 10.94
C LEU A 83 0.95 7.26 10.43
N VAL A 84 0.04 7.24 9.46
CA VAL A 84 -0.33 6.07 8.67
C VAL A 84 0.58 6.00 7.44
N ALA A 85 1.43 4.99 7.37
CA ALA A 85 2.44 4.80 6.32
C ALA A 85 2.14 3.55 5.48
N PRO A 86 1.58 3.69 4.26
CA PRO A 86 1.25 2.56 3.42
C PRO A 86 2.45 2.09 2.58
N LEU A 87 2.70 0.79 2.55
CA LEU A 87 3.79 0.14 1.84
C LEU A 87 3.28 -0.96 0.88
N ARG A 88 3.94 -1.11 -0.28
CA ARG A 88 3.63 -2.14 -1.29
C ARG A 88 4.90 -2.63 -1.99
N ILE A 89 4.86 -3.86 -2.50
CA ILE A 89 5.84 -4.34 -3.50
C ILE A 89 5.22 -4.21 -4.89
N ALA A 90 5.87 -3.46 -5.78
CA ALA A 90 5.53 -3.42 -7.19
C ALA A 90 6.41 -4.37 -8.00
N TRP A 91 5.76 -5.15 -8.86
CA TRP A 91 6.39 -6.08 -9.77
C TRP A 91 6.26 -5.58 -11.20
N LEU A 92 7.38 -5.18 -11.81
CA LEU A 92 7.40 -4.78 -13.21
C LEU A 92 7.31 -6.01 -14.13
N PRO A 93 6.52 -5.94 -15.21
CA PRO A 93 6.52 -6.99 -16.24
C PRO A 93 7.89 -7.08 -16.92
N ALA A 94 8.21 -8.22 -17.52
CA ALA A 94 9.40 -8.36 -18.35
C ALA A 94 9.28 -7.49 -19.62
N ALA A 95 10.39 -7.04 -20.20
CA ALA A 95 10.37 -6.27 -21.45
C ALA A 95 9.63 -7.02 -22.58
N ASP A 96 9.77 -8.34 -22.64
CA ASP A 96 9.09 -9.20 -23.61
C ASP A 96 7.56 -9.26 -23.38
N ASP A 97 7.11 -9.06 -22.13
CA ASP A 97 5.70 -9.01 -21.77
C ASP A 97 5.04 -7.67 -22.17
N ILE A 98 5.82 -6.61 -22.39
CA ILE A 98 5.34 -5.29 -22.81
C ILE A 98 4.95 -5.29 -24.30
N ASN A 99 5.66 -6.08 -25.12
CA ASN A 99 5.47 -6.15 -26.57
C ASN A 99 4.53 -7.27 -27.03
N ALA A 100 4.28 -8.28 -26.19
CA ALA A 100 3.36 -9.35 -26.53
C ALA A 100 1.91 -8.92 -26.21
N GLY A 101 1.05 -8.86 -27.23
CA GLY A 101 -0.36 -8.45 -27.10
C GLY A 101 -1.15 -9.17 -25.97
N PRO A 102 -2.30 -8.63 -25.54
CA PRO A 102 -2.90 -9.04 -24.28
C PRO A 102 -3.79 -10.29 -24.45
N ARG A 103 -3.79 -11.17 -23.43
CA ARG A 103 -4.95 -11.96 -22.89
C ARG A 103 -4.79 -13.48 -22.74
N LEU A 104 -4.11 -14.23 -23.61
CA LEU A 104 -4.10 -15.72 -23.43
C LEU A 104 -3.07 -16.21 -22.40
N ARG A 105 -1.86 -15.63 -22.40
CA ARG A 105 -0.78 -16.05 -21.49
C ARG A 105 -1.05 -15.71 -20.02
N TYR A 106 -1.85 -14.67 -19.73
CA TYR A 106 -2.20 -14.30 -18.36
C TYR A 106 -3.13 -15.31 -17.69
N LEU A 107 -3.94 -16.05 -18.46
CA LEU A 107 -4.72 -17.16 -17.92
C LEU A 107 -3.83 -18.38 -17.59
N LEU A 108 -2.79 -18.64 -18.41
CA LEU A 108 -1.92 -19.79 -18.23
C LEU A 108 -0.82 -19.57 -17.17
N PHE A 109 -0.27 -18.36 -17.10
CA PHE A 109 0.89 -18.05 -16.24
C PHE A 109 0.56 -17.08 -15.09
N GLY A 110 -0.65 -16.52 -15.05
CA GLY A 110 -1.04 -15.48 -14.09
C GLY A 110 -0.53 -14.08 -14.45
N ASP A 111 -1.11 -13.05 -13.84
CA ASP A 111 -0.70 -11.65 -14.02
C ASP A 111 0.75 -11.45 -13.51
N PRO A 112 1.71 -11.06 -14.37
CA PRO A 112 3.11 -10.84 -13.99
C PRO A 112 3.28 -9.72 -12.97
N ARG A 113 2.28 -8.83 -12.84
CA ARG A 113 2.26 -7.75 -11.85
C ARG A 113 1.88 -8.25 -10.46
N HIS A 114 1.37 -9.48 -10.36
CA HIS A 114 0.87 -10.09 -9.13
C HIS A 114 1.37 -11.53 -8.99
N PRO A 115 2.70 -11.75 -8.88
CA PRO A 115 3.26 -13.07 -8.77
C PRO A 115 2.87 -13.75 -7.44
N ASN A 116 2.66 -15.06 -7.49
CA ASN A 116 2.60 -15.85 -6.25
C ASN A 116 3.99 -15.93 -5.58
N ALA A 117 4.05 -16.39 -4.32
CA ALA A 117 5.29 -16.43 -3.54
C ALA A 117 6.45 -17.16 -4.24
N ARG A 118 6.20 -18.26 -4.96
CA ARG A 118 7.24 -19.00 -5.69
C ARG A 118 7.78 -18.19 -6.88
N ARG A 119 6.87 -17.60 -7.65
CA ARG A 119 7.23 -16.74 -8.80
C ARG A 119 7.93 -15.47 -8.35
N GLY A 120 7.51 -14.86 -7.24
CA GLY A 120 8.16 -13.70 -6.63
C GLY A 120 9.62 -13.98 -6.26
N ARG A 121 9.89 -15.11 -5.59
CA ARG A 121 11.28 -15.54 -5.30
C ARG A 121 12.11 -15.68 -6.56
N LYS A 122 11.59 -16.38 -7.56
CA LYS A 122 12.28 -16.56 -8.85
C LYS A 122 12.55 -15.22 -9.57
N ILE A 123 11.61 -14.27 -9.49
CA ILE A 123 11.81 -12.92 -10.05
C ILE A 123 12.93 -12.20 -9.31
N ILE A 124 12.98 -12.25 -7.97
CA ILE A 124 14.08 -11.60 -7.22
C ILE A 124 15.44 -12.24 -7.53
N GLU A 125 15.51 -13.55 -7.67
CA GLU A 125 16.75 -14.26 -7.99
C GLU A 125 17.26 -13.94 -9.39
N ALA A 126 16.38 -13.98 -10.40
CA ALA A 126 16.76 -13.85 -11.81
C ALA A 126 16.73 -12.40 -12.34
N HIS A 127 15.78 -11.60 -11.86
CA HIS A 127 15.45 -10.26 -12.34
C HIS A 127 15.09 -9.30 -11.21
N PRO A 128 16.01 -9.08 -10.25
CA PRO A 128 15.78 -8.25 -9.07
C PRO A 128 15.41 -6.80 -9.42
N GLU A 129 15.82 -6.28 -10.58
CA GLU A 129 15.43 -4.97 -11.10
C GLU A 129 13.93 -4.81 -11.29
N ARG A 130 13.17 -5.90 -11.40
CA ARG A 130 11.71 -5.88 -11.58
C ARG A 130 10.93 -5.78 -10.28
N MET A 131 11.60 -5.94 -9.13
CA MET A 131 10.99 -5.81 -7.81
C MET A 131 11.32 -4.45 -7.23
N HIS A 132 10.29 -3.71 -6.82
CA HIS A 132 10.44 -2.40 -6.19
C HIS A 132 9.63 -2.30 -4.91
N LEU A 133 10.28 -1.79 -3.87
CA LEU A 133 9.65 -1.38 -2.63
C LEU A 133 9.10 0.04 -2.81
N ILE A 134 7.82 0.19 -2.49
CA ILE A 134 7.07 1.43 -2.65
C ILE A 134 6.53 1.85 -1.30
N ALA A 135 6.84 3.08 -0.91
CA ALA A 135 6.14 3.80 0.14
C ALA A 135 5.19 4.80 -0.50
N GLY A 136 3.91 4.73 -0.13
CA GLY A 136 2.95 5.78 -0.45
C GLY A 136 3.19 7.02 0.40
N ALA A 137 2.56 8.13 0.04
CA ALA A 137 2.61 9.33 0.88
C ALA A 137 1.94 9.02 2.23
N PRO A 138 2.63 9.25 3.37
CA PRO A 138 2.04 9.06 4.69
C PRO A 138 1.02 10.17 4.99
N ASP A 139 0.09 9.89 5.89
CA ASP A 139 -0.89 10.86 6.38
C ASP A 139 -1.16 10.66 7.88
N SER A 140 -1.59 11.69 8.61
CA SER A 140 -1.91 11.54 10.04
C SER A 140 -3.32 10.98 10.25
N VAL A 141 -3.54 10.29 11.37
CA VAL A 141 -4.88 9.84 11.78
C VAL A 141 -5.85 11.02 11.87
N ALA A 142 -5.41 12.16 12.40
CA ALA A 142 -6.19 13.39 12.48
C ALA A 142 -6.67 13.87 11.10
N ASN A 143 -5.76 13.98 10.13
CA ASN A 143 -6.10 14.47 8.80
C ASN A 143 -6.99 13.48 8.04
N LEU A 144 -6.72 12.17 8.18
CA LEU A 144 -7.59 11.14 7.63
C LEU A 144 -9.00 11.21 8.23
N ARG A 145 -9.12 11.42 9.55
CA ARG A 145 -10.40 11.54 10.25
C ARG A 145 -11.16 12.79 9.81
N GLN A 146 -10.48 13.94 9.77
CA GLN A 146 -11.06 15.19 9.29
C GLN A 146 -11.61 15.05 7.86
N ARG A 147 -10.84 14.45 6.95
CA ARG A 147 -11.28 14.20 5.57
C ARG A 147 -12.44 13.21 5.52
N PHE A 148 -12.46 12.18 6.37
CA PHE A 148 -13.57 11.24 6.45
C PHE A 148 -14.88 11.96 6.86
N GLU A 149 -14.83 12.75 7.93
CA GLU A 149 -15.97 13.52 8.48
C GLU A 149 -16.52 14.56 7.50
N GLN A 150 -15.67 15.16 6.67
CA GLN A 150 -16.11 16.09 5.62
C GLN A 150 -17.00 15.42 4.56
N HIS A 151 -16.78 14.12 4.30
CA HIS A 151 -17.46 13.38 3.24
C HIS A 151 -18.54 12.42 3.74
N HIS A 152 -18.60 12.11 5.05
CA HIS A 152 -19.57 11.18 5.63
C HIS A 152 -20.41 11.86 6.71
N LYS A 153 -21.73 11.87 6.53
CA LYS A 153 -22.72 12.21 7.56
C LYS A 153 -23.39 10.93 8.04
N ALA A 154 -22.77 10.16 8.93
CA ALA A 154 -23.34 8.87 9.39
C ALA A 154 -23.06 8.56 10.87
N SER A 155 -23.98 7.79 11.47
CA SER A 155 -24.12 7.52 12.91
C SER A 155 -23.03 6.62 13.53
N ASP A 156 -22.80 6.78 14.83
CA ASP A 156 -21.64 6.31 15.61
C ASP A 156 -21.17 4.86 15.41
N THR A 157 -22.06 3.87 15.24
CA THR A 157 -21.65 2.45 15.27
C THR A 157 -21.06 1.95 13.94
N GLU A 158 -21.52 2.49 12.81
CA GLU A 158 -21.01 2.11 11.48
C GLU A 158 -19.80 2.97 11.06
N ALA A 159 -19.70 4.16 11.65
CA ALA A 159 -18.66 5.15 11.39
C ALA A 159 -17.23 4.62 11.55
N GLN A 160 -16.95 3.76 12.54
CA GLN A 160 -15.60 3.22 12.74
C GLN A 160 -15.17 2.27 11.62
N ARG A 161 -16.05 1.37 11.20
CA ARG A 161 -15.77 0.44 10.08
C ARG A 161 -15.66 1.20 8.77
N GLU A 162 -16.52 2.19 8.55
CA GLU A 162 -16.46 3.08 7.40
C GLU A 162 -15.17 3.89 7.36
N PHE A 163 -14.71 4.39 8.51
CA PHE A 163 -13.42 5.07 8.64
C PHE A 163 -12.27 4.13 8.29
N GLY A 164 -12.28 2.90 8.80
CA GLY A 164 -11.29 1.88 8.43
C GLY A 164 -11.26 1.63 6.92
N ASN A 165 -12.44 1.46 6.30
CA ASN A 165 -12.54 1.30 4.85
C ASN A 165 -12.04 2.54 4.09
N PHE A 166 -12.31 3.75 4.59
CA PHE A 166 -11.82 5.01 4.02
C PHE A 166 -10.29 5.07 4.05
N VAL A 167 -9.66 4.78 5.20
CA VAL A 167 -8.20 4.78 5.32
C VAL A 167 -7.57 3.76 4.39
N ALA A 168 -8.15 2.56 4.26
CA ALA A 168 -7.66 1.55 3.33
C ALA A 168 -7.73 2.01 1.87
N ARG A 169 -8.81 2.71 1.46
CA ARG A 169 -8.91 3.32 0.13
C ARG A 169 -7.88 4.43 -0.09
N GLN A 170 -7.65 5.28 0.92
CA GLN A 170 -6.61 6.32 0.84
C GLN A 170 -5.22 5.70 0.69
N ALA A 171 -4.92 4.65 1.45
CA ALA A 171 -3.67 3.89 1.35
C ALA A 171 -3.49 3.30 -0.06
N ALA A 172 -4.52 2.67 -0.62
CA ALA A 172 -4.49 2.13 -1.97
C ALA A 172 -4.21 3.23 -3.02
N LEU A 173 -4.89 4.38 -2.90
CA LEU A 173 -4.73 5.51 -3.81
C LEU A 173 -3.30 6.06 -3.81
N VAL A 174 -2.70 6.30 -2.64
CA VAL A 174 -1.33 6.85 -2.58
C VAL A 174 -0.28 5.83 -3.03
N LEU A 175 -0.53 4.54 -2.85
CA LEU A 175 0.31 3.46 -3.38
C LEU A 175 0.22 3.40 -4.91
N ASP A 176 -0.98 3.50 -5.48
CA ASP A 176 -1.19 3.55 -6.93
C ASP A 176 -0.48 4.77 -7.56
N ILE A 177 -0.54 5.93 -6.89
CA ILE A 177 0.19 7.14 -7.32
C ILE A 177 1.70 6.90 -7.30
N ALA A 178 2.23 6.30 -6.24
CA ALA A 178 3.66 6.02 -6.11
C ALA A 178 4.16 4.97 -7.12
N GLU A 179 3.36 3.93 -7.38
CA GLU A 179 3.63 2.92 -8.41
C GLU A 179 3.59 3.52 -9.82
N ARG A 180 2.65 4.42 -10.09
CA ARG A 180 2.61 5.13 -11.38
C ARG A 180 3.85 6.00 -11.59
N ARG A 181 4.33 6.69 -10.55
CA ARG A 181 5.58 7.48 -10.63
C ARG A 181 6.79 6.59 -10.93
N LEU A 182 6.82 5.38 -10.38
CA LEU A 182 7.87 4.39 -10.66
C LEU A 182 7.84 3.92 -12.12
N GLN A 183 6.65 3.70 -12.71
CA GLN A 183 6.50 3.17 -14.07
C GLN A 183 6.69 4.23 -15.18
N GLY A 184 6.66 5.53 -14.85
CA GLY A 184 6.74 6.62 -15.82
C GLY A 184 5.39 6.92 -16.50
N GLY A 185 5.17 8.19 -16.89
CA GLY A 185 3.87 8.79 -17.24
C GLY A 185 3.08 8.23 -18.44
N ARG A 186 3.38 7.04 -18.95
CA ARG A 186 2.63 6.39 -20.04
C ARG A 186 1.79 5.24 -19.48
N TYR A 187 0.53 5.55 -19.11
CA TYR A 187 -0.68 4.69 -19.03
C TYR A 187 -1.43 4.56 -17.67
N LYS A 188 -2.77 4.59 -17.78
CA LYS A 188 -3.94 4.37 -16.86
C LYS A 188 -4.18 5.18 -15.56
N VAL A 189 -5.33 5.86 -15.52
CA VAL A 189 -5.91 6.63 -14.39
C VAL A 189 -6.03 5.75 -13.12
N PRO A 190 -5.74 6.27 -11.91
CA PRO A 190 -5.86 5.49 -10.67
C PRO A 190 -7.28 4.95 -10.46
N ARG A 191 -7.38 3.71 -9.96
CA ARG A 191 -8.64 2.94 -9.96
C ARG A 191 -9.70 3.52 -9.03
N HIS A 192 -9.29 4.26 -8.00
CA HIS A 192 -10.17 4.91 -7.02
C HIS A 192 -10.41 6.41 -7.27
N VAL A 193 -9.99 6.94 -8.42
CA VAL A 193 -10.28 8.33 -8.78
C VAL A 193 -11.78 8.54 -9.05
N ALA A 194 -12.49 7.54 -9.58
CA ALA A 194 -13.93 7.65 -9.81
C ALA A 194 -14.71 7.85 -8.49
N ASP A 195 -14.40 7.07 -7.46
CA ASP A 195 -15.09 7.17 -6.16
C ASP A 195 -14.68 8.43 -5.37
N SER A 196 -13.42 8.85 -5.49
CA SER A 196 -12.93 10.08 -4.83
C SER A 196 -13.47 11.36 -5.50
N LEU A 197 -13.70 11.32 -6.82
CA LEU A 197 -14.36 12.41 -7.56
C LEU A 197 -15.86 12.47 -7.26
N LEU A 198 -16.53 11.33 -7.11
CA LEU A 198 -17.95 11.26 -6.72
C LEU A 198 -18.20 11.74 -5.28
N ALA A 199 -17.19 11.70 -4.40
CA ALA A 199 -17.27 12.26 -3.06
C ALA A 199 -17.02 13.78 -3.00
N SER A 200 -16.51 14.40 -4.08
CA SER A 200 -16.18 15.83 -4.10
C SER A 200 -17.40 16.67 -4.50
N PRO A 201 -17.82 17.69 -3.72
CA PRO A 201 -18.98 18.53 -4.05
C PRO A 201 -18.80 19.49 -5.25
N GLY A 202 -17.71 19.39 -6.02
CA GLY A 202 -17.30 20.40 -6.99
C GLY A 202 -17.17 19.92 -8.43
N PHE A 203 -17.89 18.86 -8.83
CA PHE A 203 -17.85 18.37 -10.23
C PHE A 203 -19.06 18.77 -11.08
N ASN A 204 -19.99 19.54 -10.52
CA ASN A 204 -21.03 20.24 -11.25
C ASN A 204 -21.03 21.72 -10.81
N ASP A 205 -20.02 22.45 -11.27
CA ASP A 205 -20.09 23.89 -11.54
C ASP A 205 -19.18 24.19 -12.75
#